data_AF-A0A7Y2ZID4-F1
#
_entry.id   AF-A0A7Y2ZID4-F1
#
_cell.length_a   1.000
_cell.length_b   1.000
_cell.length_c   1.000
_cell.angle_alpha   90.00
_cell.angle_beta   90.00
_cell.angle_gamma   90.00
#
_symmetry.space_group_name_H-M   'P 1'
#
loop_
_entity.id
_entity.type
_entity.pdbx_description
1 polymer ?
#
loop_
_entity_poly.entity_id
_entity_poly.type
_entity_poly.pdbx_seq_one_letter_code
_entity_poly.pdbx_strand_id
1 'polypeptide(L)'
;MSDTAAAPNRAPWHLWAVGVVGLLWSAVGAFDYLMTQTENESYMGQFTPEQLEFFYGFPTWTVFFWAIAVWGGVAGAVLLLLRKRLAAPVLLASFLSMVVTAFHNFVLANGVEIMGTTGAIFSVLIFVIALGLWLYARAMVGRGVLT
;
A
#
# COMPACT_ATOMS: atom_id res chain seq x y z
N MET A 1 29.84 39.49 -11.95
CA MET A 1 29.10 38.64 -10.99
C MET A 1 27.92 38.08 -11.74
N SER A 2 28.02 36.83 -12.18
CA SER A 2 26.95 36.12 -12.86
C SER A 2 26.03 35.54 -11.79
N ASP A 3 24.88 36.17 -11.59
CA ASP A 3 23.78 35.60 -10.81
C ASP A 3 23.27 34.35 -11.54
N THR A 4 23.76 33.17 -11.15
CA THR A 4 23.04 31.92 -11.38
C THR A 4 21.81 31.92 -10.48
N ALA A 5 20.72 32.52 -10.95
CA ALA A 5 19.40 32.34 -10.37
C ALA A 5 19.12 30.83 -10.33
N ALA A 6 19.10 30.25 -9.13
CA ALA A 6 18.78 28.85 -8.92
C ALA A 6 17.42 28.56 -9.57
N ALA A 7 17.39 27.66 -10.56
CA ALA A 7 16.15 27.28 -11.22
C ALA A 7 15.13 26.83 -10.17
N PRO A 8 13.86 27.27 -10.26
CA PRO A 8 12.85 26.90 -9.28
C PRO A 8 12.78 25.37 -9.19
N ASN A 9 12.88 24.83 -7.96
CA ASN A 9 12.81 23.40 -7.66
C ASN A 9 11.38 22.87 -7.92
N ARG A 10 11.01 22.82 -9.21
CA ARG A 10 9.72 22.33 -9.69
C ARG A 10 9.66 20.84 -9.43
N ALA A 11 8.56 20.40 -8.82
CA ALA A 11 8.33 18.97 -8.63
C ALA A 11 8.35 18.27 -10.00
N PRO A 12 9.10 17.16 -10.15
CA PRO A 12 9.13 16.44 -11.41
C PRO A 12 7.75 15.86 -11.72
N TRP A 13 7.37 15.81 -13.00
CA TRP A 13 6.04 15.35 -13.43
C TRP A 13 5.72 13.93 -12.92
N HIS A 14 6.73 13.06 -12.85
CA HIS A 14 6.57 11.68 -12.41
C HIS A 14 6.18 11.57 -10.94
N LEU A 15 6.43 12.59 -10.11
CA LEU A 15 5.94 12.63 -8.72
C LEU A 15 4.42 12.65 -8.67
N TRP A 16 3.79 13.43 -9.55
CA TRP A 16 2.34 13.51 -9.64
C TRP A 16 1.75 12.22 -10.20
N ALA A 17 2.35 11.67 -11.26
CA ALA A 17 1.89 10.41 -11.83
C ALA A 17 1.99 9.26 -10.82
N VAL A 18 3.15 9.06 -10.19
CA VAL A 18 3.36 8.01 -9.18
C VAL A 18 2.48 8.24 -7.96
N GLY A 19 2.34 9.50 -7.51
CA GLY A 19 1.51 9.83 -6.36
C GLY A 19 0.02 9.57 -6.58
N VAL A 20 -0.53 9.96 -7.74
CA VAL A 20 -1.96 9.73 -8.07
C VAL A 20 -2.24 8.25 -8.29
N VAL A 21 -1.41 7.56 -9.08
CA VAL A 21 -1.58 6.12 -9.30
C VAL A 21 -1.40 5.34 -8.00
N GLY A 22 -0.41 5.70 -7.19
CA GLY A 22 -0.19 5.10 -5.87
C GLY A 22 -1.37 5.34 -4.94
N LEU A 23 -1.94 6.54 -4.92
CA LEU A 23 -3.11 6.85 -4.10
C LEU A 23 -4.34 6.04 -4.52
N LEU A 24 -4.62 5.97 -5.83
CA LEU A 24 -5.72 5.16 -6.35
C LEU A 24 -5.55 3.68 -6.02
N TRP A 25 -4.34 3.15 -6.19
CA TRP A 25 -4.01 1.78 -5.81
C TRP A 25 -4.22 1.51 -4.31
N SER A 26 -3.66 2.37 -3.45
CA SER A 26 -3.83 2.24 -2.01
C SER A 26 -5.28 2.40 -1.56
N ALA A 27 -6.06 3.23 -2.25
CA ALA A 27 -7.49 3.38 -1.97
C ALA A 27 -8.28 2.10 -2.25
N VAL A 28 -7.91 1.33 -3.28
CA VAL A 28 -8.52 0.00 -3.53
C VAL A 28 -8.25 -0.94 -2.36
N GLY A 29 -7.03 -1.00 -1.85
CA GLY A 29 -6.71 -1.82 -0.68
C GLY A 29 -7.44 -1.37 0.60
N ALA A 30 -7.57 -0.06 0.82
CA ALA A 30 -8.33 0.47 1.96
C ALA A 30 -9.83 0.21 1.84
N PHE A 31 -10.37 0.22 0.61
CA PHE A 31 -11.74 -0.14 0.32
C PHE A 31 -12.00 -1.62 0.60
N ASP A 32 -11.14 -2.51 0.11
CA ASP A 32 -11.20 -3.96 0.38
C ASP A 32 -11.17 -4.25 1.89
N TYR A 33 -10.25 -3.62 2.63
CA TYR A 33 -10.21 -3.69 4.09
C TYR A 33 -11.54 -3.26 4.72
N LEU A 34 -12.07 -2.09 4.32
CA LEU A 34 -13.30 -1.56 4.88
C LEU A 34 -14.48 -2.51 4.61
N MET A 35 -14.65 -2.95 3.36
CA MET A 35 -15.74 -3.85 2.98
C MET A 35 -15.66 -5.18 3.74
N THR A 36 -14.44 -5.73 3.88
CA THR A 36 -14.22 -6.97 4.64
C THR A 36 -14.52 -6.79 6.13
N GLN A 37 -14.02 -5.74 6.77
CA GLN A 37 -14.24 -5.51 8.20
C GLN A 37 -15.68 -5.11 8.56
N THR A 38 -16.41 -4.52 7.60
CA THR A 38 -17.85 -4.25 7.75
C THR A 38 -18.72 -5.41 7.32
N GLU A 39 -18.13 -6.54 6.90
CA GLU A 39 -18.83 -7.71 6.37
C GLU A 39 -19.87 -7.34 5.31
N ASN A 40 -19.52 -6.40 4.42
CA ASN A 40 -20.48 -5.85 3.47
C ASN A 40 -21.04 -6.97 2.58
N GLU A 41 -22.35 -7.24 2.67
CA GLU A 41 -22.98 -8.38 2.01
C GLU A 41 -22.76 -8.42 0.49
N SER A 42 -22.86 -7.27 -0.19
CA SER A 42 -22.69 -7.20 -1.64
C SER A 42 -21.25 -7.41 -2.10
N TYR A 43 -20.27 -7.00 -1.29
CA TYR A 43 -18.86 -7.18 -1.60
C TYR A 43 -18.42 -8.61 -1.23
N MET A 44 -18.74 -9.03 -0.01
CA MET A 44 -18.33 -10.31 0.53
C MET A 44 -19.08 -11.49 -0.11
N GLY A 45 -20.30 -11.27 -0.62
CA GLY A 45 -21.05 -12.27 -1.38
C GLY A 45 -20.41 -12.70 -2.71
N GLN A 46 -19.29 -12.08 -3.11
CA GLN A 46 -18.51 -12.46 -4.29
C GLN A 46 -17.49 -13.57 -4.00
N PHE A 47 -17.24 -13.89 -2.73
CA PHE A 47 -16.25 -14.88 -2.30
C PHE A 47 -16.91 -16.24 -1.98
N THR A 48 -16.14 -17.32 -2.08
CA THR A 48 -16.62 -18.66 -1.68
C THR A 48 -16.68 -18.81 -0.16
N PRO A 49 -17.42 -19.80 0.38
CA PRO A 49 -17.45 -20.05 1.82
C PRO A 49 -16.06 -20.21 2.47
N GLU A 50 -15.14 -20.88 1.79
CA GLU A 50 -13.76 -21.10 2.26
C GLU A 50 -12.96 -19.81 2.29
N GLN A 51 -13.16 -18.92 1.31
CA GLN A 51 -12.53 -17.60 1.29
C GLN A 51 -13.09 -16.67 2.37
N LEU A 52 -14.40 -16.73 2.64
CA LEU A 52 -15.03 -16.00 3.73
C LEU A 52 -14.49 -16.45 5.08
N GLU A 53 -14.40 -17.76 5.31
CA GLU A 53 -13.80 -18.33 6.53
C GLU A 53 -12.35 -17.86 6.71
N PHE A 54 -11.58 -17.80 5.62
CA PHE A 54 -10.23 -17.25 5.66
C PHE A 54 -10.17 -15.79 6.07
N PHE A 55 -10.96 -14.91 5.44
CA PHE A 55 -10.94 -13.47 5.74
C PHE A 55 -11.47 -13.15 7.13
N TYR A 56 -12.58 -13.79 7.54
CA TYR A 56 -13.19 -13.58 8.85
C TYR A 56 -12.43 -14.30 9.98
N GLY A 57 -11.62 -15.29 9.65
CA GLY A 57 -10.74 -15.99 10.58
C GLY A 57 -9.43 -15.26 10.88
N PHE A 58 -9.20 -14.06 10.34
CA PHE A 58 -7.95 -13.33 10.59
C PHE A 58 -7.75 -13.03 12.08
N PRO A 59 -6.59 -13.43 12.65
CA PRO A 59 -6.21 -13.00 13.99
C PRO A 59 -6.16 -11.47 14.10
N THR A 60 -6.48 -10.93 15.28
CA THR A 60 -6.51 -9.48 15.52
C THR A 60 -5.22 -8.77 15.15
N TRP A 61 -4.06 -9.42 15.35
CA TRP A 61 -2.77 -8.85 14.97
C TRP A 61 -2.61 -8.77 13.44
N THR A 62 -3.10 -9.75 12.68
CA THR A 62 -3.10 -9.72 11.21
C THR A 62 -3.98 -8.59 10.71
N VAL A 63 -5.18 -8.42 11.28
CA VAL A 63 -6.09 -7.30 10.96
C VAL A 63 -5.43 -5.95 11.27
N PHE A 64 -4.74 -5.83 12.41
CA PHE A 64 -4.03 -4.62 12.79
C PHE A 64 -2.92 -4.25 11.78
N PHE A 65 -2.05 -5.18 11.42
CA PHE A 65 -1.01 -4.92 10.42
C PHE A 65 -1.60 -4.71 9.02
N TRP A 66 -2.69 -5.38 8.67
CA TRP A 66 -3.39 -5.13 7.41
C TRP A 66 -3.93 -3.69 7.34
N ALA A 67 -4.52 -3.20 8.44
CA ALA A 67 -4.97 -1.81 8.54
C ALA A 67 -3.80 -0.83 8.33
N ILE A 68 -2.66 -1.05 8.99
CA ILE A 68 -1.47 -0.19 8.80
C ILE A 68 -0.96 -0.27 7.35
N ALA A 69 -0.97 -1.45 6.75
CA ALA A 69 -0.55 -1.64 5.37
C ALA A 69 -1.38 -0.76 4.41
N VAL A 70 -2.70 -0.87 4.45
CA VAL A 70 -3.58 -0.18 3.49
C VAL A 70 -3.71 1.32 3.80
N TRP A 71 -3.98 1.69 5.06
CA TRP A 71 -4.15 3.09 5.44
C TRP A 71 -2.83 3.85 5.46
N GLY A 72 -1.73 3.18 5.81
CA GLY A 72 -0.38 3.74 5.65
C GLY A 72 -0.03 3.95 4.18
N GLY A 73 -0.49 3.09 3.28
CA GLY A 73 -0.35 3.28 1.83
C GLY A 73 -1.07 4.55 1.36
N VAL A 74 -2.33 4.73 1.77
CA VAL A 74 -3.13 5.93 1.46
C VAL A 74 -2.46 7.19 2.02
N ALA A 75 -2.16 7.20 3.33
CA ALA A 75 -1.52 8.33 3.98
C ALA A 75 -0.15 8.66 3.37
N GLY A 76 0.65 7.63 3.07
CA GLY A 76 1.94 7.75 2.41
C GLY A 76 1.85 8.34 1.01
N ALA A 77 0.89 7.91 0.20
CA ALA A 77 0.65 8.45 -1.15
C ALA A 77 0.15 9.90 -1.10
N VAL A 78 -0.72 10.25 -0.14
CA VAL A 78 -1.13 11.65 0.10
C VAL A 78 0.08 12.50 0.49
N LEU A 79 0.91 12.04 1.42
CA LEU A 79 2.13 12.75 1.82
C LEU A 79 3.11 12.92 0.65
N LEU A 80 3.18 11.93 -0.24
CA LEU A 80 4.01 12.00 -1.45
C LEU A 80 3.52 13.12 -2.39
N LEU A 81 2.21 13.21 -2.63
CA LEU A 81 1.58 14.29 -3.41
C LEU A 81 1.74 15.67 -2.76
N LEU A 82 1.68 15.72 -1.42
CA LEU A 82 1.96 16.92 -0.63
C LEU A 82 3.46 17.24 -0.50
N ARG A 83 4.32 16.43 -1.15
CA ARG A 83 5.78 16.55 -1.18
C ARG A 83 6.42 16.56 0.21
N LYS A 84 5.87 15.82 1.16
CA LYS A 84 6.38 15.75 2.54
C LYS A 84 7.40 14.64 2.69
N ARG A 85 8.53 14.94 3.34
CA ARG A 85 9.57 13.92 3.65
C ARG A 85 9.04 12.74 4.48
N LEU A 86 7.95 12.96 5.23
CA LEU A 86 7.26 11.92 6.00
C LEU A 86 6.65 10.82 5.13
N ALA A 87 6.47 11.02 3.82
CA ALA A 87 5.99 9.98 2.92
C ALA A 87 6.87 8.72 2.98
N ALA A 88 8.19 8.87 3.06
CA ALA A 88 9.13 7.74 3.08
C ALA A 88 8.98 6.84 4.31
N PRO A 89 9.02 7.33 5.58
CA PRO A 89 8.82 6.46 6.74
C PRO A 89 7.39 5.91 6.84
N VAL A 90 6.37 6.64 6.39
CA VAL A 90 4.97 6.15 6.40
C VAL A 90 4.79 5.01 5.39
N LEU A 91 5.31 5.15 4.17
CA LEU A 91 5.28 4.09 3.17
C LEU A 91 6.15 2.89 3.59
N LEU A 92 7.23 3.10 4.36
CA LEU A 92 7.99 2.00 4.94
C LEU A 92 7.17 1.21 5.96
N ALA A 93 6.50 1.90 6.88
CA ALA A 93 5.66 1.24 7.87
C ALA A 93 4.51 0.47 7.22
N SER A 94 3.88 1.06 6.19
CA SER A 94 2.89 0.38 5.33
C SER A 94 3.47 -0.88 4.69
N PHE A 95 4.61 -0.79 4.02
CA PHE A 95 5.26 -1.93 3.37
C PHE A 95 5.63 -3.04 4.36
N LEU A 96 6.23 -2.71 5.50
CA LEU A 96 6.58 -3.70 6.52
C LEU A 96 5.34 -4.39 7.10
N SER A 97 4.25 -3.64 7.30
CA SER A 97 2.99 -4.21 7.79
C SER A 97 2.36 -5.15 6.77
N MET A 98 2.44 -4.81 5.48
CA MET A 98 2.04 -5.70 4.39
C MET A 98 2.87 -6.99 4.37
N VAL A 99 4.18 -6.93 4.65
CA VAL A 99 5.02 -8.14 4.78
C VAL A 99 4.53 -9.04 5.91
N VAL A 100 4.16 -8.44 7.06
CA VAL A 100 3.63 -9.20 8.21
C VAL A 100 2.29 -9.85 7.86
N THR A 101 1.37 -9.12 7.21
CA THR A 101 0.09 -9.68 6.73
C THR A 101 0.30 -10.79 5.70
N ALA A 102 1.21 -10.60 4.75
CA ALA A 102 1.54 -11.62 3.74
C ALA A 102 2.15 -12.88 4.37
N PHE A 103 3.00 -12.71 5.38
CA PHE A 103 3.58 -13.84 6.12
C PHE A 103 2.49 -14.70 6.77
N HIS A 104 1.52 -14.08 7.45
CA HIS A 104 0.36 -14.82 7.96
C HIS A 104 -0.35 -15.58 6.83
N ASN A 105 -0.76 -14.85 5.79
CA ASN A 105 -1.65 -15.38 4.76
C ASN A 105 -1.00 -16.54 3.98
N PHE A 106 0.29 -16.44 3.65
CA PHE A 106 0.95 -17.42 2.81
C PHE A 106 1.74 -18.49 3.55
N VAL A 107 2.20 -18.22 4.78
CA VAL A 107 3.02 -19.17 5.54
C VAL A 107 2.22 -19.86 6.64
N LEU A 108 1.27 -19.16 7.26
CA LEU A 108 0.54 -19.70 8.42
C LEU A 108 -0.89 -20.17 8.10
N ALA A 109 -1.50 -19.64 7.03
CA ALA A 109 -2.93 -19.81 6.77
C ALA A 109 -3.27 -20.46 5.41
N ASN A 110 -2.30 -21.10 4.75
CA ASN A 110 -2.48 -21.78 3.44
C ASN A 110 -3.17 -20.93 2.36
N GLY A 111 -2.94 -19.61 2.36
CA GLY A 111 -3.65 -18.67 1.50
C GLY A 111 -3.47 -18.90 0.00
N VAL A 112 -2.40 -19.58 -0.44
CA VAL A 112 -2.26 -19.98 -1.86
C VAL A 112 -3.31 -21.02 -2.27
N GLU A 113 -3.61 -21.97 -1.39
CA GLU A 113 -4.59 -23.03 -1.67
C GLU A 113 -6.01 -22.45 -1.71
N ILE A 114 -6.29 -21.49 -0.83
CA ILE A 114 -7.62 -20.88 -0.69
C ILE A 114 -7.87 -19.80 -1.76
N MET A 115 -6.89 -18.94 -2.02
CA MET A 115 -7.02 -17.82 -2.98
C MET A 115 -6.64 -18.22 -4.42
N GLY A 116 -6.05 -19.41 -4.59
CA GLY A 116 -5.56 -19.90 -5.86
C GLY A 116 -4.39 -19.10 -6.45
N THR A 117 -3.97 -19.51 -7.64
CA THR A 117 -2.83 -18.88 -8.35
C THR A 117 -3.08 -17.40 -8.65
N THR A 118 -4.30 -17.02 -9.00
CA THR A 118 -4.67 -15.62 -9.29
C THR A 118 -4.48 -14.74 -8.06
N GLY A 119 -4.94 -15.18 -6.88
CA GLY A 119 -4.75 -14.45 -5.62
C GLY A 119 -3.29 -14.33 -5.22
N ALA A 120 -2.49 -15.38 -5.44
CA ALA A 120 -1.05 -15.34 -5.21
C ALA A 120 -0.34 -14.31 -6.12
N ILE A 121 -0.66 -14.29 -7.42
CA ILE A 121 -0.13 -13.31 -8.37
C ILE A 121 -0.52 -11.88 -7.94
N PHE A 122 -1.79 -11.67 -7.57
CA PHE A 122 -2.26 -10.37 -7.13
C PHE A 122 -1.53 -9.88 -5.88
N SER A 123 -1.22 -10.80 -4.95
CA SER A 123 -0.47 -10.47 -3.74
C SER A 123 0.99 -10.12 -4.01
N VAL A 124 1.64 -10.77 -4.97
CA VAL A 124 2.97 -10.37 -5.44
C VAL A 124 2.93 -8.98 -6.08
N LEU A 125 1.88 -8.67 -6.84
CA LEU A 125 1.69 -7.35 -7.43
C LEU A 125 1.54 -6.25 -6.36
N ILE A 126 0.72 -6.49 -5.33
CA ILE A 126 0.60 -5.60 -4.16
C ILE A 126 1.97 -5.37 -3.53
N PHE A 127 2.74 -6.43 -3.33
CA PHE A 127 4.08 -6.35 -2.75
C PHE A 127 5.02 -5.45 -3.55
N VAL A 128 5.10 -5.69 -4.87
CA VAL A 128 5.98 -4.95 -5.78
C VAL A 128 5.61 -3.47 -5.81
N ILE A 129 4.31 -3.15 -5.83
CA ILE A 129 3.84 -1.76 -5.84
C ILE A 129 4.15 -1.06 -4.52
N ALA A 130 3.88 -1.69 -3.37
CA ALA A 130 4.20 -1.12 -2.07
C ALA A 130 5.70 -0.87 -1.89
N LEU A 131 6.54 -1.83 -2.29
CA LEU A 131 7.99 -1.68 -2.29
C LEU A 131 8.42 -0.54 -3.21
N GLY A 132 7.88 -0.49 -4.43
CA GLY A 132 8.16 0.54 -5.42
C GLY A 132 7.81 1.95 -4.93
N LEU A 133 6.65 2.13 -4.30
CA LEU A 133 6.23 3.40 -3.70
C LEU A 133 7.19 3.84 -2.59
N TRP A 134 7.57 2.94 -1.69
CA TRP A 134 8.53 3.26 -0.64
C TRP A 134 9.91 3.64 -1.21
N LEU A 135 10.46 2.83 -2.13
CA LEU A 135 11.75 3.10 -2.77
C LEU A 135 11.74 4.45 -3.51
N TYR A 136 10.65 4.74 -4.21
CA TYR A 136 10.45 6.00 -4.91
C TYR A 136 10.41 7.18 -3.93
N ALA A 137 9.62 7.11 -2.86
CA ALA A 137 9.55 8.16 -1.85
C ALA A 137 10.91 8.39 -1.19
N ARG A 138 11.62 7.32 -0.82
CA ARG A 138 12.99 7.39 -0.28
C ARG A 138 13.95 8.08 -1.25
N ALA A 139 13.89 7.75 -2.54
CA ALA A 139 14.71 8.40 -3.56
C ALA A 139 14.37 9.89 -3.70
N MET A 140 13.10 10.27 -3.61
CA MET A 140 12.68 11.68 -3.70
C MET A 140 13.06 12.49 -2.46
N VAL A 141 13.14 11.88 -1.27
CA VAL A 141 13.77 12.50 -0.08
C VAL A 141 15.26 12.75 -0.35
N GLY A 142 15.99 11.74 -0.83
CA GLY A 142 17.43 11.86 -1.10
C GLY A 142 17.78 12.91 -2.18
N ARG A 143 16.84 13.19 -3.09
CA ARG A 143 16.96 14.23 -4.12
C ARG A 143 16.47 15.62 -3.68
N GLY A 144 15.99 15.78 -2.44
CA GLY A 144 15.45 17.05 -1.95
C GLY A 144 14.14 17.49 -2.63
N VAL A 145 13.42 16.57 -3.27
CA VAL A 145 12.12 16.83 -3.91
C VAL A 145 11.00 16.82 -2.87
N LEU A 146 11.11 15.94 -1.87
CA LEU A 146 10.26 15.90 -0.68
C LEU A 146 10.96 16.66 0.46
N THR A 147 10.27 17.62 1.04
CA THR A 147 10.77 18.50 2.11
C THR A 147 10.13 18.19 3.46
#